data_AF-A0A0A2VIN2-F1
#
_entry.id   AF-A0A0A2VIN2-F1
#
_cell.length_a   1.000
_cell.length_b   1.000
_cell.length_c   1.000
_cell.angle_alpha   90.00
_cell.angle_beta   90.00
_cell.angle_gamma   90.00
#
_symmetry.space_group_name_H-M   'P 1'
#
loop_
_entity.id
_entity.type
_entity.pdbx_description
1 polymer ?
#
loop_
_entity_poly.entity_id
_entity_poly.type
_entity_poly.pdbx_seq_one_letter_code
_entity_poly.pdbx_strand_id
1 'polypeptide(L)'
;MVLALPLSPDVKKINSNGVAALAQDVDYLTKFVDSLGVPILRENLDELQQTVQLLQADNADEFYDISTRNKKYGRVDAMNGPVLLEKLVSAAQSPQKQDKFGALSTRLGMK
;
A
#
# COMPACT_ATOMS: atom_id res chain seq x y z
N MET A 1 -5.67 2.62 -14.14
CA MET A 1 -4.97 1.45 -13.57
C MET A 1 -5.10 1.49 -12.06
N VAL A 2 -5.12 0.35 -11.35
CA VAL A 2 -5.28 0.32 -9.87
C VAL A 2 -4.21 1.17 -9.16
N LEU A 3 -2.96 1.16 -9.65
CA LEU A 3 -1.87 2.00 -9.14
C LEU A 3 -2.13 3.52 -9.25
N ALA A 4 -3.02 3.96 -10.15
CA ALA A 4 -3.38 5.37 -10.26
C ALA A 4 -4.11 5.88 -9.00
N LEU A 5 -4.73 4.99 -8.22
CA LEU A 5 -5.43 5.35 -6.98
C LEU A 5 -4.44 5.84 -5.90
N PRO A 6 -3.44 5.06 -5.45
CA PRO A 6 -2.47 5.56 -4.48
C PRO A 6 -1.55 6.66 -5.07
N LEU A 7 -1.32 6.67 -6.39
CA LEU A 7 -0.56 7.73 -7.06
C LEU A 7 -1.34 9.05 -7.21
N SER A 8 -2.67 9.03 -7.10
CA SER A 8 -3.52 10.22 -7.28
C SER A 8 -2.99 11.42 -6.48
N PRO A 9 -2.90 12.61 -7.09
CA PRO A 9 -2.44 13.81 -6.40
C PRO A 9 -3.30 14.16 -5.18
N ASP A 10 -4.56 13.71 -5.13
CA ASP A 10 -5.45 13.93 -3.98
C ASP A 10 -5.13 13.00 -2.79
N VAL A 11 -4.48 11.86 -3.05
CA VAL A 11 -3.99 10.97 -2.01
C VAL A 11 -2.66 11.52 -1.49
N LYS A 12 -2.73 12.24 -0.36
CA LYS A 12 -1.55 12.82 0.30
C LYS A 12 -0.87 11.87 1.27
N LYS A 13 -1.62 10.91 1.82
CA LYS A 13 -1.16 9.98 2.85
C LYS A 13 -1.79 8.61 2.65
N ILE A 14 -1.00 7.57 2.86
CA ILE A 14 -1.39 6.16 2.83
C ILE A 14 -0.95 5.58 4.17
N ASN A 15 -1.87 4.97 4.92
CA ASN A 15 -1.56 4.30 6.18
C ASN A 15 -1.53 2.77 6.00
N SER A 16 -1.13 2.05 7.04
CA SER A 16 -1.06 0.58 7.03
C SER A 16 -2.37 -0.10 6.63
N ASN A 17 -3.53 0.43 7.06
CA ASN A 17 -4.83 -0.10 6.68
C ASN A 17 -5.09 0.05 5.18
N GLY A 18 -4.72 1.19 4.60
CA GLY A 18 -4.82 1.41 3.15
C GLY A 18 -3.90 0.48 2.35
N VAL A 19 -2.68 0.25 2.84
CA VAL A 19 -1.76 -0.73 2.24
C VAL A 19 -2.33 -2.15 2.34
N ALA A 20 -2.88 -2.53 3.49
CA ALA A 20 -3.47 -3.86 3.70
C ALA A 20 -4.69 -4.10 2.79
N ALA A 21 -5.56 -3.09 2.64
CA ALA A 21 -6.70 -3.16 1.72
C ALA A 21 -6.24 -3.31 0.26
N LEU A 22 -5.27 -2.50 -0.17
CA LEU A 22 -4.69 -2.62 -1.51
C LEU A 22 -4.06 -4.00 -1.73
N ALA A 23 -3.35 -4.54 -0.74
CA ALA A 23 -2.76 -5.87 -0.84
C ALA A 23 -3.82 -6.97 -1.02
N GLN A 24 -4.92 -6.88 -0.28
CA GLN A 24 -6.04 -7.81 -0.42
C GLN A 24 -6.70 -7.72 -1.80
N ASP A 25 -6.93 -6.51 -2.32
CA ASP A 25 -7.51 -6.31 -3.64
C ASP A 25 -6.61 -6.87 -4.75
N VAL A 26 -5.29 -6.65 -4.63
CA VAL A 26 -4.30 -7.16 -5.58
C VAL A 26 -4.20 -8.68 -5.54
N ASP A 27 -4.28 -9.29 -4.36
CA ASP A 27 -4.32 -10.76 -4.20
C ASP A 27 -5.55 -11.36 -4.88
N TYR A 28 -6.74 -10.78 -4.68
CA TYR A 28 -7.95 -11.24 -5.37
C TYR A 28 -7.85 -11.08 -6.90
N LEU A 29 -7.35 -9.93 -7.37
CA LEU A 29 -7.14 -9.72 -8.80
C LEU A 29 -6.15 -10.74 -9.37
N THR A 30 -5.07 -11.03 -8.65
CA THR A 30 -4.05 -12.00 -9.05
C THR A 30 -4.66 -13.40 -9.17
N LYS A 31 -5.38 -13.86 -8.13
CA LYS A 31 -6.08 -15.16 -8.14
C LYS A 31 -7.12 -15.26 -9.25
N PHE A 32 -7.85 -14.18 -9.50
CA PHE A 32 -8.80 -14.13 -10.61
C PHE A 32 -8.07 -14.28 -11.96
N VAL A 33 -6.99 -13.55 -12.19
CA VAL A 33 -6.21 -13.65 -13.43
C VAL A 33 -5.58 -15.04 -13.59
N ASP A 34 -5.06 -15.62 -12.52
CA ASP A 34 -4.53 -16.98 -12.53
C ASP A 34 -5.60 -18.01 -12.93
N SER A 35 -6.85 -17.81 -12.49
CA SER A 35 -7.97 -18.68 -12.84
C SER A 35 -8.36 -18.66 -14.33
N LEU A 36 -7.92 -17.65 -15.09
CA LEU A 36 -8.16 -17.55 -16.53
C LEU A 36 -7.25 -18.50 -17.33
N GLY A 37 -6.19 -19.04 -16.73
CA GLY A 37 -5.27 -19.98 -17.40
C GLY A 37 -4.42 -19.33 -18.50
N VAL A 38 -4.19 -18.01 -18.43
CA VAL A 38 -3.40 -17.25 -19.41
C VAL A 38 -2.20 -16.59 -18.70
N PRO A 39 -1.02 -17.27 -18.65
CA PRO A 39 0.13 -16.83 -17.85
C PRO A 39 0.62 -15.40 -18.15
N ILE A 40 0.54 -14.96 -19.41
CA ILE A 40 0.97 -13.60 -19.78
C ILE A 40 0.12 -12.49 -19.13
N LEU A 41 -1.14 -12.77 -18.79
CA LEU A 41 -1.97 -11.80 -18.06
C LEU A 41 -1.48 -11.60 -16.62
N ARG A 42 -0.92 -12.66 -16.03
CA ARG A 42 -0.37 -12.63 -14.68
C ARG A 42 0.91 -11.80 -14.60
N GLU A 43 1.73 -11.81 -15.66
CA GLU A 43 2.93 -10.96 -15.77
C GLU A 43 2.59 -9.46 -15.82
N ASN A 44 1.44 -9.09 -16.41
CA ASN A 44 0.97 -7.71 -16.45
C ASN A 44 0.63 -7.14 -15.05
N LEU A 45 0.50 -8.00 -14.04
CA LEU A 45 0.25 -7.59 -12.65
C LEU A 45 1.52 -7.48 -11.81
N ASP A 46 2.71 -7.75 -12.37
CA ASP A 46 3.94 -7.80 -11.58
C ASP A 46 4.31 -6.44 -10.99
N GLU A 47 4.13 -5.35 -11.74
CA GLU A 47 4.35 -3.99 -11.21
C GLU A 47 3.47 -3.72 -10.00
N LEU A 48 2.17 -4.05 -10.10
CA LEU A 48 1.19 -3.85 -9.03
C LEU A 48 1.55 -4.66 -7.78
N GLN A 49 1.95 -5.93 -7.94
CA GLN A 49 2.33 -6.78 -6.82
C GLN A 49 3.63 -6.36 -6.16
N GLN A 50 4.66 -6.03 -6.95
CA GLN A 50 5.91 -5.56 -6.38
C GLN A 50 5.75 -4.20 -5.71
N THR A 51 4.84 -3.35 -6.22
CA THR A 51 4.52 -2.08 -5.55
C THR A 51 3.84 -2.31 -4.20
N VAL A 52 2.92 -3.28 -4.11
CA VAL A 52 2.36 -3.69 -2.81
C VAL A 52 3.44 -4.23 -1.87
N GLN A 53 4.35 -5.08 -2.37
CA GLN A 53 5.47 -5.59 -1.57
C GLN A 53 6.38 -4.47 -1.06
N LEU A 54 6.63 -3.44 -1.88
CA LEU A 54 7.38 -2.26 -1.48
C LEU A 54 6.66 -1.48 -0.37
N LEU A 55 5.35 -1.25 -0.53
CA LEU A 55 4.54 -0.54 0.48
C LEU A 55 4.39 -1.32 1.80
N GLN A 56 4.56 -2.65 1.76
CA GLN A 56 4.55 -3.53 2.92
C GLN A 56 5.93 -3.80 3.51
N ALA A 57 7.00 -3.28 2.91
CA ALA A 57 8.36 -3.54 3.36
C ALA A 57 8.62 -2.93 4.74
N ASP A 58 9.22 -3.71 5.64
CA ASP A 58 9.66 -3.22 6.96
C ASP A 58 10.68 -2.08 6.84
N ASN A 59 11.53 -2.16 5.81
CA ASN A 59 12.49 -1.12 5.46
C ASN A 59 12.36 -0.74 3.99
N ALA A 60 11.54 0.28 3.71
CA ALA A 60 11.35 0.79 2.36
C ALA A 60 12.57 1.52 1.79
N ASP A 61 13.53 1.96 2.62
CA ASP A 61 14.73 2.65 2.16
C ASP A 61 15.62 1.75 1.28
N GLU A 62 15.44 0.43 1.38
CA GLU A 62 16.12 -0.53 0.51
C GLU A 62 15.77 -0.36 -0.98
N PHE A 63 14.67 0.32 -1.30
CA PHE A 63 14.31 0.67 -2.68
C PHE A 63 15.28 1.67 -3.32
N TYR A 64 16.01 2.45 -2.54
CA TYR A 64 17.01 3.39 -3.06
C TYR A 64 18.34 2.71 -3.39
N ASP A 65 18.59 1.51 -2.87
CA ASP A 65 19.72 0.69 -3.29
C ASP A 65 19.40 0.01 -4.63
N ILE A 66 20.12 0.39 -5.70
CA ILE A 66 19.84 -0.07 -7.06
C ILE A 66 19.87 -1.61 -7.16
N SER A 67 20.81 -2.26 -6.46
CA SER A 67 20.96 -3.72 -6.48
C SER A 67 19.73 -4.40 -5.86
N THR A 68 19.34 -3.94 -4.67
CA THR A 68 18.18 -4.46 -3.94
C THR A 68 16.87 -4.15 -4.67
N ARG A 69 16.72 -2.93 -5.19
CA ARG A 69 15.58 -2.52 -6.01
C ARG A 69 15.42 -3.43 -7.23
N ASN A 70 16.48 -3.63 -8.02
CA ASN A 70 16.38 -4.46 -9.21
C ASN A 70 16.05 -5.92 -8.87
N LYS A 71 16.51 -6.41 -7.71
CA LYS A 71 16.27 -7.78 -7.25
C LYS A 71 14.85 -8.01 -6.73
N LYS A 72 14.32 -7.10 -5.91
CA LYS A 72 13.03 -7.26 -5.22
C LYS A 72 11.87 -6.53 -5.90
N TYR A 73 12.16 -5.37 -6.47
CA TYR A 73 11.19 -4.38 -6.94
C TYR A 73 11.45 -3.96 -8.40
N GLY A 74 12.11 -4.80 -9.19
CA GLY A 74 12.56 -4.46 -10.55
C GLY A 74 11.43 -4.14 -11.53
N ARG A 75 10.16 -4.41 -11.18
CA ARG A 75 8.97 -4.07 -11.95
C ARG A 75 8.26 -2.82 -11.44
N VAL A 76 8.61 -2.29 -10.27
CA VAL A 76 8.06 -1.03 -9.78
C VAL A 76 8.66 0.11 -10.60
N ASP A 77 7.81 1.00 -11.11
CA ASP A 77 8.27 2.19 -11.82
C ASP A 77 9.19 3.03 -10.92
N ALA A 78 10.38 3.35 -11.44
CA ALA A 78 11.45 3.98 -10.68
C ALA A 78 11.11 5.41 -10.23
N MET A 79 10.17 6.08 -10.89
CA MET A 79 9.70 7.43 -10.53
C MET A 79 8.51 7.37 -9.57
N ASN A 80 7.63 6.38 -9.72
CA ASN A 80 6.45 6.21 -8.88
C ASN A 80 6.76 5.61 -7.52
N GLY A 81 7.77 4.75 -7.41
CA GLY A 81 8.21 4.15 -6.15
C GLY A 81 8.44 5.21 -5.05
N PRO A 82 9.33 6.19 -5.26
CA PRO A 82 9.58 7.25 -4.28
C PRO A 82 8.32 8.09 -3.96
N VAL A 83 7.50 8.41 -4.96
CA VAL A 83 6.24 9.17 -4.77
C VAL A 83 5.27 8.41 -3.85
N LEU A 84 5.20 7.09 -3.98
CA LEU A 84 4.35 6.27 -3.11
C LEU A 84 4.92 6.17 -1.69
N LEU A 85 6.24 6.03 -1.56
CA LEU A 85 6.93 5.99 -0.27
C LEU A 85 6.78 7.31 0.51
N GLU A 86 6.85 8.46 -0.17
CA GLU A 86 6.60 9.77 0.44
C GLU A 86 5.19 9.92 1.02
N LYS A 87 4.20 9.25 0.41
CA LYS A 87 2.82 9.24 0.92
C LYS A 87 2.65 8.27 2.09
N LEU A 88 3.57 7.32 2.31
CA LEU A 88 3.42 6.32 3.35
C LEU A 88 3.59 6.96 4.74
N VAL A 89 2.59 6.81 5.59
CA VAL A 89 2.65 7.31 6.97
C VAL A 89 3.47 6.35 7.80
N SER A 90 4.63 6.79 8.28
CA SER A 90 5.44 6.04 9.24
C SER A 90 4.63 5.77 10.51
N ALA A 91 4.67 4.54 11.05
CA ALA A 91 3.92 4.16 12.24
C ALA A 91 4.14 5.13 13.44
N ALA A 92 5.35 5.69 13.54
CA ALA A 92 5.72 6.69 14.55
C ALA A 92 4.94 8.02 14.47
N GLN A 93 4.35 8.36 13.32
CA GLN A 93 3.62 9.61 13.11
C GLN A 93 2.11 9.51 13.37
N SER A 94 1.60 8.38 13.88
CA SER A 94 0.21 8.33 14.32
C SER A 94 0.12 9.10 15.64
N PRO A 95 -0.36 10.36 15.70
CA PRO A 95 -0.72 10.90 17.00
C PRO A 95 -1.76 9.93 17.55
N GLN A 96 -1.49 9.36 18.71
CA GLN A 96 -2.50 8.65 19.50
C GLN A 96 -3.65 9.65 19.62
N LYS A 97 -4.64 9.52 18.74
CA LYS A 97 -5.83 10.36 18.76
C LYS A 97 -6.49 9.98 20.07
N GLN A 98 -6.23 10.79 21.09
CA GLN A 98 -6.91 10.77 22.38
C GLN A 98 -8.38 10.45 22.11
N ASP A 99 -8.84 9.36 22.69
CA ASP A 99 -10.16 8.77 22.50
C ASP A 99 -11.28 9.82 22.64
N LYS A 100 -11.58 10.54 21.55
CA LYS A 100 -12.77 11.40 21.50
C LYS A 100 -14.05 10.57 21.66
N PHE A 101 -13.98 9.26 21.41
CA PHE A 101 -15.08 8.33 21.63
C PHE A 101 -15.24 7.92 23.11
N GLY A 102 -14.18 7.95 23.92
CA GLY A 102 -14.30 7.71 25.37
C GLY A 102 -15.22 8.74 26.04
N ALA A 103 -15.16 10.00 25.58
CA ALA A 103 -16.03 11.08 26.07
C ALA A 103 -17.49 10.98 25.58
N LEU A 104 -17.76 10.26 24.48
CA LEU A 104 -19.13 10.03 24.01
C LEU A 104 -19.80 8.87 24.76
N SER A 105 -19.04 7.83 25.13
CA SER A 105 -19.58 6.68 25.88
C SER A 105 -20.10 7.09 27.26
N THR A 106 -19.51 8.10 27.90
CA THR A 106 -19.99 8.60 29.20
C THR A 106 -21.28 9.42 29.10
N ARG A 107 -21.62 9.95 27.92
CA ARG A 107 -22.83 10.76 27.74
C ARG A 107 -24.06 9.94 27.34
N LEU A 108 -23.90 8.81 26.66
CA LEU A 108 -25.04 7.93 26.33
C LEU A 108 -25.45 6.99 27.46
N GLY A 109 -24.60 6.76 28.47
CA GLY A 109 -24.87 5.85 29.57
C GLY A 109 -25.59 6.44 30.79
N MET A 110 -25.99 7.71 30.76
CA MET A 110 -26.74 8.35 31.86
C MET A 110 -28.18 8.61 31.45
N LYS A 111 -29.01 7.57 31.48
CA LYS A 111 -30.47 7.68 31.60
C LYS A 111 -31.04 6.43 32.24
#